data_AF-A0A957DQG1-F1
#
_entry.id   AF-A0A957DQG1-F1
#
_cell.length_a   1.000
_cell.length_b   1.000
_cell.length_c   1.000
_cell.angle_alpha   90.00
_cell.angle_beta   90.00
_cell.angle_gamma   90.00
#
_symmetry.space_group_name_H-M   'P 1'
#
loop_
_entity.id
_entity.type
_entity.pdbx_description
1 polymer ?
#
loop_
_entity_poly.entity_id
_entity_poly.type
_entity_poly.pdbx_seq_one_letter_code
_entity_poly.pdbx_strand_id
1 'polypeptide(L)'
;MALTQQRRAIFHLLDEANPADGMAAYFAFYHPDNRTILRPYPYTAIRAEGYVALSRTGMDLFRPFVTMRLPIYNMQTSTDVVYEAIDVGTAVILNSPTRYAPLLHALFDIQSEEHLSLYVLRPSAFKPIVNVLVTQDKAPNGLPRFLIRDRESGVIGASATLNWQSPHYAEIGVNTQPGYRRRGWGRSVVSAMANYLVENGRTPLYVVTQNNEASIQLAERVGFSDSGVREIMIQAVLKPRP
;
A
#
# COMPACT_ATOMS: atom_id res chain seq x y z
N MET A 1 8.22 -6.63 -24.53
CA MET A 1 9.39 -6.63 -23.62
C MET A 1 9.18 -7.62 -22.49
N ALA A 2 10.24 -8.30 -22.05
CA ALA A 2 10.16 -9.16 -20.87
C ALA A 2 9.97 -8.31 -19.60
N LEU A 3 9.28 -8.84 -18.57
CA LEU A 3 8.99 -8.10 -17.33
C LEU A 3 10.27 -7.56 -16.66
N THR A 4 11.36 -8.34 -16.66
CA THR A 4 12.65 -7.88 -16.13
C THR A 4 13.18 -6.63 -16.88
N GLN A 5 12.98 -6.55 -18.20
CA GLN A 5 13.38 -5.38 -18.98
C GLN A 5 12.47 -4.18 -18.67
N GLN A 6 11.16 -4.42 -18.48
CA GLN A 6 10.21 -3.37 -18.09
C GLN A 6 10.56 -2.79 -16.72
N ARG A 7 10.88 -3.63 -15.72
CA ARG A 7 11.33 -3.20 -14.40
C ARG A 7 12.61 -2.35 -14.46
N ARG A 8 13.59 -2.75 -15.29
CA ARG A 8 14.80 -1.95 -15.52
C ARG A 8 14.48 -0.58 -16.12
N ALA A 9 13.54 -0.50 -17.07
CA ALA A 9 13.20 0.76 -17.73
C ALA A 9 12.61 1.81 -16.79
N ILE A 10 11.88 1.38 -15.76
CA ILE A 10 11.19 2.27 -14.81
C ILE A 10 11.99 2.50 -13.52
N PHE A 11 13.14 1.85 -13.34
CA PHE A 11 13.88 1.86 -12.06
C PHE A 11 14.14 3.28 -11.53
N HIS A 12 14.51 4.20 -12.42
CA HIS A 12 14.80 5.60 -12.08
C HIS A 12 13.57 6.45 -11.71
N LEU A 13 12.34 5.92 -11.85
CA LEU A 13 11.10 6.62 -11.52
C LEU A 13 10.67 6.41 -10.07
N LEU A 14 11.32 5.48 -9.36
CA LEU A 14 10.99 5.10 -7.99
C LEU A 14 12.25 5.08 -7.14
N ASP A 15 12.16 5.64 -5.94
CA ASP A 15 13.19 5.56 -4.92
C ASP A 15 12.77 4.55 -3.84
N GLU A 16 13.36 3.35 -3.88
CA GLU A 16 13.05 2.28 -2.93
C GLU A 16 13.41 2.60 -1.47
N ALA A 17 14.22 3.62 -1.24
CA ALA A 17 14.58 4.12 0.09
C ALA A 17 13.67 5.28 0.56
N ASN A 18 12.70 5.70 -0.26
CA ASN A 18 11.71 6.70 0.10
C ASN A 18 10.39 6.02 0.49
N PRO A 19 9.85 6.24 1.71
CA PRO A 19 8.60 5.63 2.12
C PRO A 19 7.42 6.02 1.20
N ALA A 20 7.45 7.19 0.57
CA ALA A 20 6.42 7.65 -0.38
C ALA A 20 6.31 6.78 -1.65
N ASP A 21 7.37 6.03 -1.96
CA ASP A 21 7.45 5.15 -3.11
C ASP A 21 7.28 3.68 -2.71
N GLY A 22 7.22 3.36 -1.40
CA GLY A 22 7.25 1.99 -0.89
C GLY A 22 6.19 1.06 -1.51
N MET A 23 4.93 1.48 -1.56
CA MET A 23 3.85 0.69 -2.16
C MET A 23 4.02 0.55 -3.67
N ALA A 24 4.33 1.66 -4.35
CA ALA A 24 4.53 1.70 -5.80
C ALA A 24 5.71 0.82 -6.23
N ALA A 25 6.82 0.87 -5.50
CA ALA A 25 8.00 0.03 -5.67
C ALA A 25 7.69 -1.45 -5.40
N TYR A 26 6.92 -1.78 -4.35
CA TYR A 26 6.47 -3.14 -4.12
C TYR A 26 5.73 -3.71 -5.34
N PHE A 27 4.70 -3.03 -5.83
CA PHE A 27 3.89 -3.53 -6.95
C PHE A 27 4.65 -3.54 -8.28
N ALA A 28 5.58 -2.62 -8.49
CA ALA A 28 6.43 -2.59 -9.67
C ALA A 28 7.51 -3.69 -9.68
N PHE A 29 8.21 -3.88 -8.56
CA PHE A 29 9.46 -4.66 -8.51
C PHE A 29 9.35 -6.02 -7.82
N TYR A 30 8.49 -6.16 -6.80
CA TYR A 30 8.50 -7.32 -5.91
C TYR A 30 7.21 -8.13 -5.90
N HIS A 31 6.11 -7.58 -6.39
CA HIS A 31 4.85 -8.31 -6.50
C HIS A 31 5.00 -9.48 -7.50
N PRO A 32 4.39 -10.66 -7.23
CA PRO A 32 4.62 -11.87 -8.03
C PRO A 32 4.40 -11.64 -9.53
N ASP A 33 5.37 -12.08 -10.34
CA ASP A 33 5.41 -11.86 -11.78
C ASP A 33 4.15 -12.37 -12.49
N ASN A 34 3.62 -13.52 -12.07
CA ASN A 34 2.39 -14.10 -12.61
C ASN A 34 1.12 -13.32 -12.23
N ARG A 35 1.22 -12.29 -11.37
CA ARG A 35 0.11 -11.44 -10.92
C ARG A 35 0.32 -9.97 -11.24
N THR A 36 1.37 -9.60 -11.96
CA THR A 36 1.71 -8.22 -12.31
C THR A 36 1.75 -8.05 -13.82
N ILE A 37 1.07 -7.01 -14.30
CA ILE A 37 1.25 -6.48 -15.64
C ILE A 37 1.87 -5.10 -15.49
N LEU A 38 3.11 -4.94 -15.97
CA LEU A 38 3.83 -3.67 -15.93
C LEU A 38 3.84 -3.05 -17.34
N ARG A 39 3.43 -1.78 -17.42
CA ARG A 39 3.36 -1.01 -18.66
C ARG A 39 4.22 0.25 -18.52
N PRO A 40 5.52 0.18 -18.86
CA PRO A 40 6.33 1.38 -19.05
C PRO A 40 5.81 2.18 -20.23
N TYR A 41 6.02 3.49 -20.20
CA TYR A 41 5.71 4.38 -21.31
C TYR A 41 6.96 5.20 -21.70
N PRO A 42 7.32 5.29 -22.98
CA PRO A 42 6.83 4.44 -24.07
C PRO A 42 7.14 2.95 -23.83
N TYR A 43 6.31 2.04 -24.34
CA TYR A 43 6.40 0.59 -24.04
C TYR A 43 7.76 -0.03 -24.35
N THR A 44 8.47 0.50 -25.36
CA THR A 44 9.78 -0.01 -25.82
C THR A 44 10.97 0.77 -25.26
N ALA A 45 10.75 1.75 -24.40
CA ALA A 45 11.80 2.62 -23.91
C ALA A 45 12.77 1.87 -22.98
N ILE A 46 14.08 2.07 -23.19
CA ILE A 46 15.13 1.63 -22.26
C ILE A 46 15.05 2.41 -20.94
N ARG A 47 14.54 3.65 -21.01
CA ARG A 47 14.31 4.53 -19.88
C ARG A 47 12.92 5.15 -20.05
N ALA A 48 11.96 4.70 -19.26
CA ALA A 48 10.56 5.10 -19.38
C ALA A 48 10.31 6.50 -18.81
N GLU A 49 9.39 7.26 -19.39
CA GLU A 49 8.92 8.55 -18.87
C GLU A 49 7.84 8.40 -17.78
N GLY A 50 7.13 7.29 -17.81
CA GLY A 50 6.10 6.95 -16.83
C GLY A 50 5.81 5.45 -16.84
N TYR A 51 4.97 4.99 -15.92
CA TYR A 51 4.50 3.61 -15.92
C TYR A 51 3.16 3.45 -15.21
N VAL A 52 2.49 2.35 -15.54
CA VAL A 52 1.35 1.81 -14.80
C VAL A 52 1.61 0.34 -14.47
N ALA A 53 1.39 -0.06 -13.22
CA ALA A 53 1.45 -1.44 -12.77
C ALA A 53 0.04 -1.90 -12.39
N LEU A 54 -0.49 -2.90 -13.10
CA LEU A 54 -1.76 -3.55 -12.78
C LEU A 54 -1.47 -4.86 -12.03
N SER A 55 -1.90 -4.94 -10.78
CA SER A 55 -1.59 -6.03 -9.87
C SER A 55 -2.84 -6.74 -9.42
N ARG A 56 -2.93 -8.05 -9.62
CA ARG A 56 -4.03 -8.85 -9.08
C ARG A 56 -3.76 -9.11 -7.60
N THR A 57 -4.56 -8.56 -6.70
CA THR A 57 -4.37 -8.69 -5.24
C THR A 57 -5.47 -9.55 -4.62
N GLY A 58 -5.40 -9.79 -3.30
CA GLY A 58 -6.51 -10.41 -2.55
C GLY A 58 -7.54 -9.40 -2.04
N MET A 59 -7.33 -8.10 -2.30
CA MET A 59 -8.23 -7.03 -1.86
C MET A 59 -9.53 -7.04 -2.67
N ASP A 60 -9.42 -7.30 -3.98
CA ASP A 60 -10.53 -7.43 -4.91
C ASP A 60 -10.16 -8.44 -5.99
N LEU A 61 -11.04 -9.41 -6.25
CA LEU A 61 -10.76 -10.51 -7.17
C LEU A 61 -11.06 -10.15 -8.63
N PHE A 62 -11.75 -9.04 -8.87
CA PHE A 62 -12.24 -8.63 -10.19
C PHE A 62 -11.51 -7.41 -10.73
N ARG A 63 -11.12 -6.48 -9.86
CA ARG A 63 -10.45 -5.24 -10.22
C ARG A 63 -8.95 -5.32 -9.93
N PRO A 64 -8.08 -4.98 -10.90
CA PRO A 64 -6.66 -4.87 -10.61
C PRO A 64 -6.41 -3.70 -9.65
N PHE A 65 -5.43 -3.89 -8.77
CA PHE A 65 -4.83 -2.82 -8.00
C PHE A 65 -3.78 -2.10 -8.84
N VAL A 66 -3.91 -0.78 -8.99
CA VAL A 66 -3.09 0.04 -9.87
C VAL A 66 -2.21 0.96 -9.04
N THR A 67 -0.91 0.94 -9.36
CA THR A 67 0.05 1.98 -8.95
C THR A 67 0.73 2.56 -10.18
N MET A 68 1.19 3.82 -10.09
CA MET A 68 1.76 4.52 -11.26
C MET A 68 2.74 5.63 -10.88
N ARG A 69 3.59 5.98 -11.85
CA ARG A 69 4.33 7.24 -11.88
C ARG A 69 4.06 7.92 -13.21
N LEU A 70 3.57 9.15 -13.13
CA LEU A 70 3.20 9.99 -14.27
C LEU A 70 4.15 11.20 -14.36
N PRO A 71 4.57 11.60 -15.58
CA PRO A 71 5.35 12.81 -15.79
C PRO A 71 4.45 14.06 -15.66
N ILE A 72 4.21 14.50 -14.42
CA ILE A 72 3.26 15.58 -14.07
C ILE A 72 3.54 16.95 -14.69
N TYR A 73 4.71 17.17 -15.29
CA TYR A 73 5.00 18.40 -16.02
C TYR A 73 4.50 18.35 -17.47
N ASN A 74 4.04 17.18 -17.93
CA ASN A 74 3.48 16.96 -19.26
C ASN A 74 2.15 16.21 -19.15
N MET A 75 1.04 16.96 -19.20
CA MET A 75 -0.31 16.40 -19.08
C MET A 75 -0.69 15.50 -20.26
N GLN A 76 -0.23 15.84 -21.47
CA GLN A 76 -0.46 15.01 -22.65
C GLN A 76 0.18 13.64 -22.47
N THR A 77 1.48 13.60 -22.14
CA THR A 77 2.19 12.34 -21.86
C THR A 77 1.57 11.58 -20.69
N SER A 78 1.19 12.26 -19.61
CA SER A 78 0.54 11.60 -18.46
C SER A 78 -0.78 10.94 -18.85
N THR A 79 -1.53 11.56 -19.77
CA THR A 79 -2.76 11.00 -20.32
C THR A 79 -2.47 9.79 -21.21
N ASP A 80 -1.45 9.89 -22.08
CA ASP A 80 -1.02 8.78 -22.95
C ASP A 80 -0.55 7.56 -22.12
N VAL A 81 0.21 7.78 -21.05
CA VAL A 81 0.65 6.72 -20.12
C VAL A 81 -0.55 5.92 -19.58
N VAL A 82 -1.65 6.59 -19.21
CA VAL A 82 -2.84 5.93 -18.67
C VAL A 82 -3.60 5.19 -19.77
N TYR A 83 -3.88 5.84 -20.90
CA TYR A 83 -4.68 5.28 -21.99
C TYR A 83 -3.99 4.16 -22.77
N GLU A 84 -2.66 4.13 -22.81
CA GLU A 84 -1.92 3.00 -23.40
C GLU A 84 -1.81 1.80 -22.46
N ALA A 85 -1.97 2.01 -21.15
CA ALA A 85 -1.79 0.98 -20.14
C ALA A 85 -3.10 0.33 -19.67
N ILE A 86 -4.21 1.06 -19.71
CA ILE A 86 -5.51 0.64 -19.18
C ILE A 86 -6.54 0.79 -20.30
N ASP A 87 -7.27 -0.29 -20.58
CA ASP A 87 -8.34 -0.25 -21.57
C ASP A 87 -9.52 0.60 -21.07
N VAL A 88 -10.12 1.39 -21.96
CA VAL A 88 -11.32 2.20 -21.65
C VAL A 88 -12.44 1.29 -21.12
N GLY A 89 -13.13 1.75 -20.07
CA GLY A 89 -14.17 0.97 -19.40
C GLY A 89 -13.64 -0.03 -18.36
N THR A 90 -12.32 -0.15 -18.19
CA THR A 90 -11.74 -1.00 -17.15
C THR A 90 -11.98 -0.38 -15.77
N ALA A 91 -12.63 -1.15 -14.89
CA ALA A 91 -12.75 -0.82 -13.47
C ALA A 91 -11.46 -1.16 -12.72
N VAL A 92 -10.96 -0.24 -11.91
CA VAL A 92 -9.70 -0.36 -11.18
C VAL A 92 -9.84 0.08 -9.72
N ILE A 93 -8.96 -0.45 -8.86
CA ILE A 93 -8.64 0.17 -7.58
C ILE A 93 -7.27 0.80 -7.75
N LEU A 94 -7.13 2.10 -7.54
CA LEU A 94 -5.90 2.84 -7.85
C LEU A 94 -5.42 3.58 -6.61
N ASN A 95 -4.15 3.36 -6.23
CA ASN A 95 -3.46 4.19 -5.23
C ASN A 95 -2.38 5.04 -5.94
N SER A 96 -2.33 6.32 -5.60
CA SER A 96 -1.32 7.25 -6.13
C SER A 96 -1.08 8.44 -5.20
N PRO A 97 0.00 9.22 -5.41
CA PRO A 97 0.19 10.48 -4.70
C PRO A 97 -0.98 11.45 -4.93
N THR A 98 -1.43 12.15 -3.88
CA THR A 98 -2.60 13.06 -3.97
C THR A 98 -2.45 14.15 -5.04
N ARG A 99 -1.22 14.54 -5.40
CA ARG A 99 -0.97 15.51 -6.48
C ARG A 99 -1.49 15.06 -7.86
N TYR A 100 -1.77 13.77 -8.06
CA TYR A 100 -2.34 13.26 -9.31
C TYR A 100 -3.87 13.42 -9.37
N ALA A 101 -4.53 13.77 -8.25
CA ALA A 101 -5.99 13.80 -8.15
C ALA A 101 -6.67 14.61 -9.28
N PRO A 102 -6.24 15.85 -9.65
CA PRO A 102 -6.91 16.60 -10.72
C PRO A 102 -6.95 15.85 -12.06
N LEU A 103 -5.84 15.18 -12.42
CA LEU A 103 -5.78 14.36 -13.63
C LEU A 103 -6.66 13.11 -13.49
N LEU A 104 -6.62 12.43 -12.35
CA LEU A 104 -7.44 11.24 -12.13
C LEU A 104 -8.95 11.56 -12.20
N HIS A 105 -9.39 12.67 -11.62
CA HIS A 105 -10.79 13.14 -11.75
C HIS A 105 -11.17 13.42 -13.20
N ALA A 106 -10.24 13.93 -14.01
CA ALA A 106 -10.49 14.15 -15.43
C ALA A 106 -10.64 12.81 -16.18
N LEU A 107 -9.71 11.87 -15.98
CA LEU A 107 -9.63 10.63 -16.77
C LEU A 107 -10.60 9.53 -16.31
N PHE A 108 -10.95 9.48 -15.03
CA PHE A 108 -11.73 8.38 -14.46
C PHE A 108 -13.10 8.84 -13.98
N ASP A 109 -14.10 7.97 -14.14
CA ASP A 109 -15.35 8.05 -13.40
C ASP A 109 -15.12 7.40 -12.04
N ILE A 110 -15.16 8.19 -10.96
CA ILE A 110 -14.76 7.77 -9.62
C ILE A 110 -16.00 7.41 -8.81
N GLN A 111 -16.09 6.14 -8.39
CA GLN A 111 -17.19 5.64 -7.56
C GLN A 111 -16.92 5.81 -6.06
N SER A 112 -15.65 5.72 -5.65
CA SER A 112 -15.25 6.01 -4.28
C SER A 112 -13.85 6.59 -4.21
N GLU A 113 -13.59 7.41 -3.20
CA GLU A 113 -12.32 8.09 -2.98
C GLU A 113 -11.99 8.14 -1.49
N GLU A 114 -10.75 7.79 -1.16
CA GLU A 114 -10.20 7.89 0.18
C GLU A 114 -8.88 8.67 0.13
N HIS A 115 -8.76 9.65 1.01
CA HIS A 115 -7.49 10.35 1.24
C HIS A 115 -6.73 9.67 2.36
N LEU A 116 -5.51 9.27 2.07
CA LEU A 116 -4.68 8.47 2.96
C LEU A 116 -3.49 9.29 3.46
N SER A 117 -3.10 9.02 4.70
CA SER A 117 -1.86 9.49 5.31
C SER A 117 -0.95 8.31 5.57
N LEU A 118 0.31 8.44 5.18
CA LEU A 118 1.34 7.46 5.45
C LEU A 118 2.10 7.83 6.73
N TYR A 119 2.15 6.87 7.65
CA TYR A 119 2.93 6.96 8.87
C TYR A 119 4.11 5.99 8.80
N VAL A 120 5.25 6.42 9.32
CA VAL A 120 6.50 5.66 9.32
C VAL A 120 6.93 5.44 10.76
N LEU A 121 7.27 4.21 11.12
CA LEU A 121 7.86 3.93 12.43
C LEU A 121 9.32 4.38 12.43
N ARG A 122 9.74 5.14 13.44
CA ARG A 122 11.14 5.49 13.67
C ARG A 122 11.78 4.44 14.58
N PRO A 123 12.70 3.58 14.09
CA PRO A 123 13.26 2.50 14.91
C PRO A 123 13.96 3.01 16.18
N SER A 124 14.63 4.17 16.09
CA SER A 124 15.33 4.78 17.23
C SER A 124 14.43 5.22 18.39
N ALA A 125 13.14 5.47 18.13
CA ALA A 125 12.17 5.87 19.13
C ALA A 125 11.20 4.74 19.51
N PHE A 126 11.28 3.60 18.83
CA PHE A 126 10.36 2.50 19.02
C PHE A 126 10.68 1.70 20.28
N LYS A 127 9.66 1.52 21.14
CA LYS A 127 9.72 0.67 22.33
C LYS A 127 8.67 -0.43 22.19
N PRO A 128 9.08 -1.70 21.97
CA PRO A 128 8.15 -2.81 21.84
C PRO A 128 7.24 -2.94 23.07
N ILE A 129 5.95 -3.20 22.84
CA ILE A 129 4.97 -3.47 23.88
C ILE A 129 4.90 -4.99 24.04
N VAL A 130 5.39 -5.47 25.18
CA VAL A 130 5.27 -6.89 25.53
C VAL A 130 3.88 -7.16 26.08
N ASN A 131 3.10 -7.98 25.38
CA ASN A 131 1.81 -8.47 25.84
C ASN A 131 1.75 -9.98 25.64
N VAL A 132 1.71 -10.71 26.75
CA VAL A 132 1.74 -12.20 26.77
C VAL A 132 0.53 -12.86 26.10
N LEU A 133 -0.52 -12.09 25.78
CA LEU A 133 -1.68 -12.57 25.05
C LEU A 133 -1.47 -12.55 23.53
N VAL A 134 -0.45 -11.83 23.05
CA VAL A 134 -0.14 -11.77 21.62
C VAL A 134 0.53 -13.07 21.22
N THR A 135 -0.03 -13.75 20.22
CA THR A 135 0.56 -14.91 19.59
C THR A 135 0.91 -14.61 18.14
N GLN A 136 1.95 -15.28 17.66
CA GLN A 136 2.34 -15.27 16.25
C GLN A 136 1.74 -16.49 15.55
N ASP A 137 1.23 -16.26 14.35
CA ASP A 137 0.71 -17.24 13.42
C ASP A 137 1.17 -16.86 11.99
N LYS A 138 0.79 -17.66 10.99
CA LYS A 138 0.96 -17.33 9.58
C LYS A 138 -0.38 -17.01 8.93
N ALA A 139 -0.43 -15.91 8.18
CA ALA A 139 -1.55 -15.64 7.29
C ALA A 139 -1.58 -16.65 6.12
N PRO A 140 -2.71 -16.81 5.41
CA PRO A 140 -2.81 -17.74 4.27
C PRO A 140 -1.78 -17.50 3.15
N ASN A 141 -1.26 -16.28 3.04
CA ASN A 141 -0.19 -15.90 2.11
C ASN A 141 1.23 -16.25 2.62
N GLY A 142 1.35 -16.92 3.78
CA GLY A 142 2.61 -17.30 4.42
C GLY A 142 3.29 -16.18 5.21
N LEU A 143 2.78 -14.94 5.16
CA LEU A 143 3.32 -13.80 5.89
C LEU A 143 2.99 -13.89 7.38
N PRO A 144 3.78 -13.26 8.26
CA PRO A 144 3.48 -13.21 9.69
C PRO A 144 2.10 -12.59 9.94
N ARG A 145 1.43 -13.13 10.97
CA ARG A 145 0.22 -12.59 11.54
C ARG A 145 0.35 -12.58 13.06
N PHE A 146 0.07 -11.46 13.69
CA PHE A 146 0.02 -11.37 15.16
C PHE A 146 -1.42 -11.20 15.60
N LEU A 147 -1.85 -11.92 16.62
CA LEU A 147 -3.24 -11.89 17.07
C LEU A 147 -3.38 -12.00 18.59
N ILE A 148 -4.49 -11.49 19.10
CA ILE A 148 -4.96 -11.76 20.46
C ILE A 148 -6.32 -12.45 20.33
N ARG A 149 -6.43 -13.62 20.97
CA ARG A 149 -7.65 -14.40 21.06
C ARG A 149 -8.25 -14.26 22.46
N ASP A 150 -9.54 -14.05 22.52
CA ASP A 150 -10.30 -14.20 23.75
C ASP A 150 -10.29 -15.67 24.20
N ARG A 151 -9.88 -15.92 25.44
CA ARG A 151 -9.72 -17.30 25.95
C ARG A 151 -11.05 -17.99 26.21
N GLU A 152 -12.10 -17.24 26.51
CA GLU A 152 -13.42 -17.80 26.82
C GLU A 152 -14.19 -18.12 25.55
N SER A 153 -14.24 -17.16 24.61
CA SER A 153 -15.02 -17.32 23.37
C SER A 153 -14.22 -17.94 22.22
N GLY A 154 -12.88 -17.96 22.30
CA GLY A 154 -12.01 -18.35 21.20
C GLY A 154 -11.99 -17.35 20.04
N VAL A 155 -12.63 -16.19 20.16
CA VAL A 155 -12.72 -15.19 19.08
C VAL A 155 -11.43 -14.40 18.96
N ILE A 156 -10.99 -14.12 17.72
CA ILE A 156 -9.85 -13.21 17.48
C ILE A 156 -10.33 -11.77 17.67
N GLY A 157 -10.03 -11.19 18.84
CA GLY A 157 -10.44 -9.83 19.17
C GLY A 157 -9.59 -8.75 18.50
N ALA A 158 -8.31 -9.04 18.23
CA ALA A 158 -7.44 -8.16 17.45
C ALA A 158 -6.43 -8.96 16.62
N SER A 159 -6.08 -8.45 15.44
CA SER A 159 -4.98 -9.00 14.64
C SER A 159 -4.26 -7.94 13.82
N ALA A 160 -2.95 -8.10 13.66
CA ALA A 160 -2.12 -7.37 12.71
C ALA A 160 -1.61 -8.33 11.62
N THR A 161 -1.64 -7.88 10.37
CA THR A 161 -1.18 -8.58 9.17
C THR A 161 -0.34 -7.65 8.32
N LEU A 162 0.33 -8.18 7.30
CA LEU A 162 0.99 -7.38 6.28
C LEU A 162 0.12 -7.26 5.03
N ASN A 163 -0.11 -6.04 4.57
CA ASN A 163 -0.79 -5.77 3.30
C ASN A 163 0.16 -6.03 2.13
N TRP A 164 1.43 -5.65 2.29
CA TRP A 164 2.54 -5.95 1.38
C TRP A 164 3.88 -5.84 2.11
N GLN A 165 4.95 -6.38 1.50
CA GLN A 165 6.32 -6.23 1.99
C GLN A 165 7.33 -6.19 0.84
N SER A 166 8.30 -5.28 0.93
CA SER A 166 9.49 -5.17 0.08
C SER A 166 10.75 -5.43 0.93
N PRO A 167 11.97 -5.33 0.36
CA PRO A 167 13.20 -5.41 1.14
C PRO A 167 13.33 -4.29 2.18
N HIS A 168 12.83 -3.07 1.89
CA HIS A 168 13.01 -1.90 2.75
C HIS A 168 11.80 -1.61 3.65
N TYR A 169 10.59 -1.90 3.18
CA TYR A 169 9.34 -1.49 3.83
C TYR A 169 8.32 -2.62 3.91
N ALA A 170 7.40 -2.52 4.86
CA ALA A 170 6.20 -3.34 4.87
C ALA A 170 5.05 -2.57 5.50
N GLU A 171 3.85 -2.67 4.91
CA GLU A 171 2.66 -2.02 5.44
C GLU A 171 1.89 -2.95 6.38
N ILE A 172 1.62 -2.46 7.59
CA ILE A 172 0.83 -3.16 8.59
C ILE A 172 -0.66 -2.83 8.39
N GLY A 173 -1.47 -3.87 8.22
CA GLY A 173 -2.92 -3.82 8.39
C GLY A 173 -3.30 -4.26 9.81
N VAL A 174 -4.29 -3.61 10.42
CA VAL A 174 -4.82 -4.01 11.74
C VAL A 174 -6.34 -4.08 11.73
N ASN A 175 -6.87 -5.09 12.41
CA ASN A 175 -8.28 -5.19 12.72
C ASN A 175 -8.47 -5.38 14.23
N THR A 176 -9.40 -4.65 14.83
CA THR A 176 -9.85 -4.86 16.21
C THR A 176 -11.37 -4.90 16.24
N GLN A 177 -11.91 -6.04 16.64
CA GLN A 177 -13.35 -6.26 16.72
C GLN A 177 -14.01 -5.28 17.71
N PRO A 178 -15.23 -4.79 17.43
CA PRO A 178 -15.90 -3.77 18.24
C PRO A 178 -15.91 -4.04 19.75
N GLY A 179 -16.24 -5.27 20.18
CA GLY A 179 -16.28 -5.67 21.59
C GLY A 179 -14.91 -5.70 22.30
N TYR A 180 -13.83 -5.64 21.54
CA TYR A 180 -12.44 -5.74 22.02
C TYR A 180 -11.66 -4.42 21.90
N ARG A 181 -12.31 -3.35 21.41
CA ARG A 181 -11.73 -2.00 21.32
C ARG A 181 -11.47 -1.43 22.72
N ARG A 182 -10.58 -0.43 22.80
CA ARG A 182 -10.18 0.26 24.03
C ARG A 182 -9.50 -0.61 25.11
N ARG A 183 -9.19 -1.88 24.81
CA ARG A 183 -8.41 -2.80 25.69
C ARG A 183 -6.90 -2.78 25.42
N GLY A 184 -6.43 -1.92 24.52
CA GLY A 184 -5.02 -1.88 24.09
C GLY A 184 -4.58 -3.05 23.18
N TRP A 185 -5.51 -3.91 22.74
CA TRP A 185 -5.20 -5.10 21.95
C TRP A 185 -4.68 -4.76 20.56
N GLY A 186 -5.35 -3.85 19.83
CA GLY A 186 -4.88 -3.37 18.53
C GLY A 186 -3.45 -2.81 18.60
N ARG A 187 -3.17 -2.00 19.63
CA ARG A 187 -1.82 -1.46 19.88
C ARG A 187 -0.78 -2.57 20.11
N SER A 188 -1.16 -3.62 20.85
CA SER A 188 -0.26 -4.73 21.18
C SER A 188 0.11 -5.54 19.94
N VAL A 189 -0.87 -5.89 19.08
CA VAL A 189 -0.60 -6.67 17.86
C VAL A 189 0.18 -5.86 16.82
N VAL A 190 -0.08 -4.55 16.70
CA VAL A 190 0.70 -3.67 15.81
C VAL A 190 2.12 -3.49 16.32
N SER A 191 2.33 -3.33 17.63
CA SER A 191 3.67 -3.26 18.21
C SER A 191 4.46 -4.56 18.01
N ALA A 192 3.83 -5.73 18.16
CA ALA A 192 4.47 -7.01 17.89
C ALA A 192 4.86 -7.16 16.41
N MET A 193 3.98 -6.79 15.48
CA MET A 193 4.29 -6.79 14.05
C MET A 193 5.42 -5.80 13.70
N ALA A 194 5.38 -4.60 14.27
CA ALA A 194 6.42 -3.60 14.11
C ALA A 194 7.79 -4.11 14.60
N ASN A 195 7.84 -4.75 15.77
CA ASN A 195 9.07 -5.35 16.29
C ASN A 195 9.62 -6.42 15.36
N TYR A 196 8.77 -7.35 14.92
CA TYR A 196 9.14 -8.38 13.96
C TYR A 196 9.76 -7.77 12.69
N LEU A 197 9.15 -6.74 12.12
CA LEU A 197 9.64 -6.10 10.90
C LEU A 197 11.01 -5.42 11.12
N VAL A 198 11.19 -4.70 12.23
CA VAL A 198 12.46 -4.04 12.57
C VAL A 198 13.57 -5.08 12.77
N GLU A 199 13.31 -6.16 13.49
CA GLU A 199 14.25 -7.28 13.67
C GLU A 199 14.61 -7.96 12.33
N ASN A 200 13.72 -7.91 11.35
CA ASN A 200 13.91 -8.45 10.01
C ASN A 200 14.35 -7.39 8.98
N GLY A 201 14.92 -6.26 9.44
CA GLY A 201 15.56 -5.25 8.61
C GLY A 201 14.62 -4.39 7.76
N ARG A 202 13.33 -4.36 8.08
CA ARG A 202 12.31 -3.59 7.36
C ARG A 202 11.79 -2.46 8.21
N THR A 203 11.53 -1.32 7.59
CA THR A 203 10.86 -0.18 8.22
C THR A 203 9.35 -0.37 8.15
N PRO A 204 8.64 -0.43 9.30
CA PRO A 204 7.18 -0.52 9.32
C PRO A 204 6.52 0.75 8.79
N LEU A 205 5.53 0.54 7.92
CA LEU A 205 4.63 1.57 7.42
C LEU A 205 3.21 1.31 7.93
N TYR A 206 2.46 2.39 8.10
CA TYR A 206 1.07 2.34 8.51
C TYR A 206 0.29 3.37 7.69
N VAL A 207 -0.63 2.89 6.87
CA VAL A 207 -1.46 3.74 6.00
C VAL A 207 -2.87 3.80 6.58
N VAL A 208 -3.43 5.00 6.65
CA VAL A 208 -4.73 5.24 7.28
C VAL A 208 -5.49 6.35 6.57
N THR A 209 -6.81 6.23 6.49
CA THR A 209 -7.66 7.32 6.01
C THR A 209 -7.55 8.54 6.95
N GLN A 210 -7.51 9.74 6.38
CA GLN A 210 -7.26 10.97 7.15
C GLN A 210 -8.32 11.26 8.23
N ASN A 211 -9.52 10.70 8.08
CA ASN A 211 -10.64 10.86 9.02
C ASN A 211 -10.71 9.76 10.09
N ASN A 212 -9.80 8.78 10.10
CA ASN A 212 -9.84 7.66 11.05
C ASN A 212 -8.97 7.94 12.28
N GLU A 213 -9.47 8.84 13.14
CA GLU A 213 -8.81 9.27 14.38
C GLU A 213 -8.38 8.10 15.27
N ALA A 214 -9.21 7.06 15.37
CA ALA A 214 -8.92 5.90 16.21
C ALA A 214 -7.68 5.13 15.73
N SER A 215 -7.51 5.01 14.42
CA SER A 215 -6.37 4.33 13.80
C SER A 215 -5.11 5.22 13.81
N ILE A 216 -5.27 6.53 13.60
CA ILE A 216 -4.19 7.52 13.77
C ILE A 216 -3.63 7.46 15.20
N GLN A 217 -4.48 7.58 16.21
CA GLN A 217 -4.07 7.50 17.61
C GLN A 217 -3.43 6.16 17.97
N LEU A 218 -3.89 5.06 17.34
CA LEU A 218 -3.27 3.76 17.53
C LEU A 218 -1.83 3.76 17.01
N ALA A 219 -1.63 4.22 15.77
CA ALA A 219 -0.30 4.27 15.14
C ALA A 219 0.66 5.15 15.95
N GLU A 220 0.25 6.36 16.33
CA GLU A 220 1.06 7.29 17.12
C GLU A 220 1.43 6.71 18.49
N ARG A 221 0.51 6.04 19.17
CA ARG A 221 0.78 5.38 20.46
C ARG A 221 1.74 4.19 20.37
N VAL A 222 1.92 3.60 19.19
CA VAL A 222 2.96 2.58 18.95
C VAL A 222 4.32 3.23 18.66
N GLY A 223 4.34 4.51 18.24
CA GLY A 223 5.55 5.25 17.91
C GLY A 223 5.70 5.57 16.42
N PHE A 224 4.66 5.36 15.61
CA PHE A 224 4.64 5.84 14.24
C PHE A 224 4.52 7.36 14.21
N SER A 225 5.20 8.00 13.25
CA SER A 225 5.09 9.43 13.00
C SER A 225 4.55 9.69 11.60
N ASP A 226 3.72 10.71 11.45
CA ASP A 226 3.27 11.18 10.14
C ASP A 226 4.49 11.52 9.27
N SER A 227 4.55 10.97 8.06
CA SER A 227 5.63 11.22 7.10
C SER A 227 5.43 12.49 6.27
N GLY A 228 4.24 13.10 6.34
CA GLY A 228 3.80 14.17 5.44
C GLY A 228 3.38 13.69 4.05
N VAL A 229 3.58 12.41 3.73
CA VAL A 229 3.13 11.82 2.46
C VAL A 229 1.62 11.66 2.48
N ARG A 230 0.99 12.07 1.37
CA ARG A 230 -0.45 12.00 1.14
C ARG A 230 -0.72 11.24 -0.14
N GLU A 231 -1.65 10.30 -0.04
CA GLU A 231 -2.08 9.48 -1.15
C GLU A 231 -3.59 9.60 -1.34
N ILE A 232 -4.04 9.21 -2.52
CA ILE A 232 -5.44 9.05 -2.87
C ILE A 232 -5.63 7.60 -3.31
N MET A 233 -6.63 6.93 -2.75
CA MET A 233 -7.08 5.62 -3.19
C MET A 233 -8.49 5.75 -3.77
N ILE A 234 -8.65 5.38 -5.05
CA ILE A 234 -9.93 5.48 -5.75
C ILE A 234 -10.39 4.11 -6.23
N GLN A 235 -11.70 3.92 -6.25
CA GLN A 235 -12.36 2.91 -7.06
C GLN A 235 -12.99 3.62 -8.23
N ALA A 236 -12.57 3.27 -9.44
CA ALA A 236 -12.89 4.08 -10.61
C ALA A 236 -12.95 3.26 -11.91
N VAL A 237 -13.58 3.82 -12.93
CA VAL A 237 -13.64 3.27 -14.29
C VAL A 237 -13.00 4.27 -15.25
N LEU A 238 -12.08 3.80 -16.12
CA LEU A 238 -11.45 4.69 -17.10
C LEU A 238 -12.47 5.18 -18.14
N LYS A 239 -12.63 6.50 -18.27
CA LYS A 239 -13.53 7.13 -19.27
C LYS A 239 -12.94 7.03 -20.68
N PRO A 240 -13.77 7.17 -21.74
CA PRO A 240 -13.27 7.44 -23.07
C PRO A 240 -12.32 8.64 -23.08
N ARG A 241 -11.36 8.62 -24.01
CA ARG A 241 -10.39 9.70 -24.16
C ARG A 241 -11.13 11.02 -24.43
N PRO A 242 -10.83 12.10 -23.68
CA PRO A 242 -11.43 13.42 -23.90
C PRO A 242 -11.02 14.02 -25.25
#